data_AF-A0A8K0IWN9-F1
#
_entry.id   AF-A0A8K0IWN9-F1
#
_cell.length_a   1.000
_cell.length_b   1.000
_cell.length_c   1.000
_cell.angle_alpha   90.00
_cell.angle_beta   90.00
_cell.angle_gamma   90.00
#
_symmetry.space_group_name_H-M   'P 1'
#
loop_
_entity.id
_entity.type
_entity.pdbx_description
1 polymer ?
#
loop_
_entity_poly.entity_id
_entity_poly.type
_entity_poly.pdbx_seq_one_letter_code
_entity_poly.pdbx_strand_id
1 'polypeptide(L)'
;MQRHGNVKVALSLGGATVGGNRVYFQPSSIDSWVDNAVDSLTRIIKQYHLDGIDIDYEQFHADSDIFTECIGQLLRRLKNNGVISFASIAPFADAEVQSHYLALWRKYGHLIDYVNFQFYAYDANTTGSRFLRYFAEQSSNYNGGKVLASFTTGGSGGLSPQNGFFRACNILRNQGKLNGIFIWSADNSKSNGLCYEKQAQNLLATAR
;
A
#
# COMPACT_ATOMS: atom_id res chain seq x y z
N MET A 1 21.63 16.78 -7.61
CA MET A 1 20.55 16.74 -8.63
C MET A 1 19.97 15.34 -8.67
N GLN A 2 18.66 15.21 -8.50
CA GLN A 2 17.94 13.94 -8.62
C GLN A 2 17.97 13.49 -10.09
N ARG A 3 18.46 12.29 -10.38
CA ARG A 3 18.65 11.79 -11.77
C ARG A 3 17.34 11.44 -12.48
N HIS A 4 16.23 11.30 -11.74
CA HIS A 4 14.93 10.89 -12.26
C HIS A 4 13.83 11.79 -11.67
N GLY A 5 13.37 12.79 -12.42
CA GLY A 5 12.40 13.79 -11.95
C GLY A 5 10.97 13.27 -11.74
N ASN A 6 10.68 12.06 -12.22
CA ASN A 6 9.40 11.38 -12.04
C ASN A 6 9.39 10.42 -10.84
N VAL A 7 10.48 10.31 -10.09
CA VAL A 7 10.62 9.38 -8.95
C VAL A 7 10.36 10.11 -7.65
N LYS A 8 9.50 9.50 -6.82
CA LYS A 8 9.30 9.84 -5.41
C LYS A 8 9.68 8.64 -4.53
N VAL A 9 10.13 8.89 -3.31
CA VAL A 9 10.51 7.85 -2.34
C VAL A 9 9.67 8.01 -1.07
N ALA A 10 9.04 6.93 -0.63
CA ALA A 10 8.27 6.89 0.62
C ALA A 10 8.81 5.81 1.57
N LEU A 11 8.43 5.92 2.84
CA LEU A 11 8.73 4.95 3.89
C LEU A 11 7.45 4.23 4.32
N SER A 12 7.44 2.90 4.23
CA SER A 12 6.36 2.08 4.78
C SER A 12 6.56 1.81 6.28
N LEU A 13 5.47 1.83 7.04
CA LEU A 13 5.43 1.72 8.50
C LEU A 13 4.72 0.44 8.93
N GLY A 14 5.35 -0.33 9.82
CA GLY A 14 4.81 -1.60 10.31
C GLY A 14 5.59 -2.79 9.75
N GLY A 15 4.98 -3.52 8.83
CA GLY A 15 5.42 -4.81 8.32
C GLY A 15 5.14 -5.96 9.29
N ALA A 16 5.35 -7.20 8.83
CA ALA A 16 4.99 -8.37 9.63
C ALA A 16 5.88 -8.62 10.87
N THR A 17 7.20 -8.42 10.78
CA THR A 17 8.13 -8.76 11.88
C THR A 17 9.38 -7.87 11.97
N VAL A 18 9.95 -7.75 13.18
CA VAL A 18 11.29 -7.20 13.44
C VAL A 18 12.09 -8.22 14.26
N GLY A 19 13.21 -8.69 13.72
CA GLY A 19 14.03 -9.72 14.37
C GLY A 19 13.27 -11.03 14.64
N GLY A 20 12.28 -11.36 13.80
CA GLY A 20 11.41 -12.54 13.96
C GLY A 20 10.22 -12.34 14.90
N ASN A 21 10.10 -11.20 15.59
CA ASN A 21 8.96 -10.89 16.44
C ASN A 21 7.90 -10.11 15.67
N ARG A 22 6.62 -10.45 15.87
CA ARG A 22 5.49 -9.74 15.23
C ARG A 22 5.44 -8.27 15.64
N VAL A 23 5.07 -7.40 14.69
CA VAL A 23 4.96 -5.95 14.90
C VAL A 23 3.50 -5.61 15.18
N TYR A 24 3.14 -5.62 16.46
CA TYR A 24 1.79 -5.22 16.86
C TYR A 24 1.64 -3.70 16.89
N PHE A 25 0.55 -3.21 16.30
CA PHE A 25 0.10 -1.85 16.55
C PHE A 25 -0.43 -1.72 17.98
N GLN A 26 0.35 -1.05 18.84
CA GLN A 26 0.12 -1.00 20.29
C GLN A 26 0.49 0.38 20.88
N PRO A 27 -0.34 1.41 20.69
CA PRO A 27 -0.15 2.70 21.33
C PRO A 27 -0.46 2.65 22.83
N SER A 28 0.29 3.40 23.65
CA SER A 28 -0.04 3.61 25.07
C SER A 28 -1.22 4.57 25.27
N SER A 29 -1.29 5.60 24.42
CA SER A 29 -2.44 6.50 24.25
C SER A 29 -2.38 7.09 22.85
N ILE A 30 -3.51 7.57 22.32
CA ILE A 30 -3.57 8.20 20.99
C ILE A 30 -2.59 9.39 20.94
N ASP A 31 -2.69 10.33 21.87
CA ASP A 31 -1.88 11.55 21.86
C ASP A 31 -0.38 11.24 21.93
N SER A 32 0.03 10.42 22.90
CA SER A 32 1.45 10.06 23.05
C SER A 32 2.01 9.35 21.82
N TRP A 33 1.20 8.50 21.17
CA TRP A 33 1.65 7.77 19.98
C TRP A 33 1.76 8.72 18.79
N VAL A 34 0.77 9.58 18.58
CA VAL A 34 0.74 10.55 17.49
C VAL A 34 1.88 11.54 17.60
N ASP A 35 2.12 12.12 18.79
CA ASP A 35 3.20 13.09 18.99
C ASP A 35 4.57 12.46 18.72
N ASN A 36 4.82 11.27 19.29
CA ASN A 36 6.07 10.53 19.06
C ASN A 36 6.25 10.15 17.59
N ALA A 37 5.19 9.70 16.91
CA ALA A 37 5.22 9.31 15.50
C ALA A 37 5.49 10.53 14.60
N VAL A 38 4.80 11.65 14.82
CA VAL A 38 5.02 12.89 14.05
C VAL A 38 6.46 13.38 14.21
N ASP A 39 6.97 13.44 15.43
CA ASP A 39 8.33 13.96 15.69
C ASP A 39 9.42 13.05 15.11
N SER A 40 9.30 11.74 15.32
CA SER A 40 10.27 10.77 14.81
C SER A 40 10.25 10.68 13.28
N LEU A 41 9.07 10.56 12.67
CA LEU A 41 8.92 10.46 11.22
C LEU A 41 9.33 11.76 10.53
N THR A 42 9.01 12.93 11.09
CA THR A 42 9.46 14.21 10.51
C THR A 42 10.97 14.27 10.41
N ARG A 43 11.70 13.78 11.43
CA ARG A 43 13.17 13.72 11.39
C ARG A 43 13.67 12.76 10.31
N ILE A 44 13.12 11.54 10.25
CA ILE A 44 13.51 10.52 9.25
C ILE A 44 13.22 11.04 7.84
N ILE A 45 12.03 11.55 7.59
CA ILE A 45 11.59 12.07 6.29
C ILE A 45 12.51 13.20 5.81
N LYS A 46 12.84 14.15 6.68
CA LYS A 46 13.77 15.24 6.34
C LYS A 46 15.19 14.74 6.09
N GLN A 47 15.68 13.80 6.91
CA GLN A 47 17.03 13.25 6.80
C GLN A 47 17.23 12.49 5.48
N TYR A 48 16.22 11.73 5.04
CA TYR A 48 16.30 10.90 3.84
C TYR A 48 15.63 11.54 2.61
N HIS A 49 15.15 12.78 2.73
CA HIS A 49 14.46 13.51 1.67
C HIS A 49 13.27 12.72 1.08
N LEU A 50 12.46 12.14 1.95
CA LEU A 50 11.31 11.33 1.56
C LEU A 50 10.10 12.22 1.20
N ASP A 51 9.27 11.72 0.30
CA ASP A 51 8.11 12.42 -0.25
C ASP A 51 6.79 12.01 0.41
N GLY A 52 6.76 10.89 1.12
CA GLY A 52 5.54 10.25 1.59
C GLY A 52 5.76 9.12 2.58
N ILE A 53 4.65 8.58 3.08
CA ILE A 53 4.63 7.38 3.92
C ILE A 53 3.56 6.39 3.45
N ASP A 54 3.73 5.13 3.83
CA ASP A 54 2.79 4.04 3.59
C ASP A 54 2.49 3.34 4.93
N ILE A 55 1.23 2.96 5.16
CA ILE A 55 0.80 2.30 6.40
C ILE A 55 0.57 0.82 6.12
N ASP A 56 1.39 -0.04 6.72
CA ASP A 56 1.45 -1.48 6.48
C ASP A 56 1.55 -2.28 7.80
N TYR A 57 0.80 -1.88 8.82
CA TYR A 57 0.60 -2.71 10.00
C TYR A 57 -0.31 -3.89 9.67
N GLU A 58 0.09 -5.10 10.08
CA GLU A 58 -0.61 -6.35 9.80
C GLU A 58 -1.11 -7.06 11.06
N GLN A 59 -0.69 -6.61 12.26
CA GLN A 59 -1.10 -7.17 13.54
C GLN A 59 -1.51 -6.07 14.51
N PHE A 60 -2.54 -6.33 15.32
CA PHE A 60 -3.18 -5.31 16.16
C PHE A 60 -3.34 -5.80 17.59
N HIS A 61 -2.99 -4.94 18.56
CA HIS A 61 -3.41 -5.09 19.95
C HIS A 61 -4.43 -4.02 20.35
N ALA A 62 -4.44 -2.89 19.63
CA ALA A 62 -5.47 -1.88 19.77
C ALA A 62 -6.64 -2.18 18.82
N ASP A 63 -7.83 -1.66 19.17
CA ASP A 63 -9.00 -1.75 18.30
C ASP A 63 -8.92 -0.82 17.07
N SER A 64 -9.90 -0.97 16.17
CA SER A 64 -9.98 -0.19 14.95
C SER A 64 -10.15 1.30 15.17
N ASP A 65 -10.77 1.73 16.27
CA ASP A 65 -11.01 3.15 16.54
C ASP A 65 -9.72 3.83 17.00
N ILE A 66 -8.97 3.19 17.90
CA ILE A 66 -7.66 3.66 18.35
C ILE A 66 -6.67 3.69 17.17
N PHE A 67 -6.62 2.64 16.34
CA PHE A 67 -5.80 2.63 15.13
C PHE A 67 -6.19 3.76 14.17
N THR A 68 -7.48 3.93 13.92
CA THR A 68 -8.02 4.97 13.03
C THR A 68 -7.63 6.37 13.50
N GLU A 69 -7.74 6.66 14.80
CA GLU A 69 -7.35 7.96 15.34
C GLU A 69 -5.85 8.18 15.28
N CYS A 70 -5.04 7.20 15.67
CA CYS A 70 -3.59 7.33 15.64
C CYS A 70 -3.08 7.61 14.23
N ILE A 71 -3.45 6.77 13.26
CA ILE A 71 -2.99 6.91 11.87
C ILE A 71 -3.60 8.15 11.23
N GLY A 72 -4.90 8.38 11.39
CA GLY A 72 -5.58 9.53 10.80
C GLY A 72 -5.00 10.87 11.25
N GLN A 73 -4.72 11.02 12.55
CA GLN A 73 -4.11 12.22 13.10
C GLN A 73 -2.65 12.38 12.66
N LEU A 74 -1.89 11.28 12.58
CA LEU A 74 -0.54 11.28 12.01
C LEU A 74 -0.55 11.82 10.57
N LEU A 75 -1.38 11.24 9.69
CA LEU A 75 -1.49 11.65 8.28
C LEU A 75 -1.86 13.13 8.16
N ARG A 76 -2.85 13.58 8.95
CA ARG A 76 -3.30 14.98 8.96
C ARG A 76 -2.18 15.92 9.36
N ARG A 77 -1.45 15.62 10.44
CA ARG A 77 -0.37 16.48 10.93
C ARG A 77 0.80 16.53 9.95
N LEU A 78 1.23 15.39 9.41
CA LEU A 78 2.33 15.36 8.44
C LEU A 78 1.99 16.12 7.14
N LYS A 79 0.76 15.99 6.62
CA LYS A 79 0.31 16.74 5.44
C LYS A 79 0.18 18.24 5.71
N ASN A 80 -0.48 18.63 6.80
CA ASN A 80 -0.67 20.04 7.14
C ASN A 80 0.65 20.77 7.40
N ASN A 81 1.65 20.08 7.94
CA ASN A 81 2.98 20.62 8.17
C ASN A 81 3.87 20.62 6.91
N GLY A 82 3.36 20.15 5.77
CA GLY A 82 4.12 20.05 4.51
C GLY A 82 5.28 19.07 4.58
N VAL A 83 5.25 18.10 5.51
CA VAL A 83 6.32 17.11 5.69
C VAL A 83 6.24 16.02 4.63
N ILE A 84 5.02 15.63 4.23
CA ILE A 84 4.78 14.66 3.16
C ILE A 84 3.86 15.25 2.09
N SER A 85 4.07 14.79 0.85
CA SER A 85 3.25 15.16 -0.30
C SER A 85 2.18 14.11 -0.62
N PHE A 86 2.35 12.87 -0.18
CA PHE A 86 1.36 11.81 -0.34
C PHE A 86 1.42 10.78 0.80
N ALA A 87 0.34 10.01 0.94
CA ALA A 87 0.25 8.87 1.84
C ALA A 87 -0.48 7.69 1.15
N SER A 88 -0.12 6.47 1.54
CA SER A 88 -0.83 5.25 1.13
C SER A 88 -1.10 4.31 2.30
N ILE A 89 -1.99 3.34 2.07
CA ILE A 89 -2.26 2.23 2.99
C ILE A 89 -2.10 0.90 2.25
N ALA A 90 -1.69 -0.16 2.94
CA ALA A 90 -1.42 -1.48 2.35
C ALA A 90 -2.28 -2.62 2.94
N PRO A 91 -3.63 -2.53 2.91
CA PRO A 91 -4.50 -3.59 3.45
C PRO A 91 -4.47 -4.86 2.60
N PHE A 92 -4.93 -5.97 3.19
CA PHE A 92 -5.17 -7.23 2.47
C PHE A 92 -6.45 -7.93 2.93
N ALA A 93 -6.80 -9.04 2.31
CA ALA A 93 -8.07 -9.75 2.52
C ALA A 93 -8.07 -10.63 3.78
N ASP A 94 -7.73 -10.04 4.92
CA ASP A 94 -7.88 -10.62 6.26
C ASP A 94 -8.92 -9.83 7.06
N ALA A 95 -9.70 -10.51 7.90
CA ALA A 95 -10.83 -9.90 8.59
C ALA A 95 -10.39 -8.82 9.59
N GLU A 96 -9.33 -9.06 10.35
CA GLU A 96 -8.82 -8.11 11.34
C GLU A 96 -8.20 -6.92 10.61
N VAL A 97 -7.32 -7.16 9.63
CA VAL A 97 -6.72 -6.09 8.81
C VAL A 97 -7.80 -5.23 8.14
N GLN A 98 -8.78 -5.85 7.46
CA GLN A 98 -9.86 -5.10 6.81
C GLN A 98 -10.65 -4.24 7.79
N SER A 99 -10.97 -4.75 8.97
CA SER A 99 -11.74 -3.97 9.95
C SER A 99 -11.04 -2.66 10.32
N HIS A 100 -9.71 -2.70 10.51
CA HIS A 100 -8.89 -1.54 10.85
C HIS A 100 -8.74 -0.57 9.69
N TYR A 101 -8.34 -1.05 8.51
CA TYR A 101 -8.10 -0.18 7.36
C TYR A 101 -9.38 0.40 6.75
N LEU A 102 -10.53 -0.30 6.83
CA LEU A 102 -11.81 0.26 6.41
C LEU A 102 -12.33 1.30 7.39
N ALA A 103 -12.11 1.13 8.70
CA ALA A 103 -12.41 2.16 9.69
C ALA A 103 -11.58 3.44 9.40
N LEU A 104 -10.28 3.26 9.16
CA LEU A 104 -9.38 4.34 8.76
C LEU A 104 -9.84 5.02 7.46
N TRP A 105 -10.16 4.24 6.43
CA TRP A 105 -10.59 4.77 5.14
C TRP A 105 -11.89 5.58 5.26
N ARG A 106 -12.89 5.07 6.00
CA ARG A 106 -14.17 5.76 6.17
C ARG A 106 -14.02 7.14 6.82
N LYS A 107 -13.10 7.28 7.77
CA LYS A 107 -12.91 8.53 8.52
C LYS A 107 -11.88 9.47 7.89
N TYR A 108 -10.78 8.92 7.38
CA TYR A 108 -9.60 9.68 6.94
C TYR A 108 -9.18 9.37 5.50
N GLY A 109 -10.00 8.68 4.70
CA GLY A 109 -9.70 8.34 3.29
C GLY A 109 -9.35 9.54 2.41
N HIS A 110 -9.86 10.73 2.72
CA HIS A 110 -9.53 11.98 2.03
C HIS A 110 -8.06 12.42 2.20
N LEU A 111 -7.34 11.86 3.19
CA LEU A 111 -5.90 12.10 3.41
C LEU A 111 -5.03 11.05 2.70
N ILE A 112 -5.62 9.99 2.15
CA ILE A 112 -4.92 8.83 1.60
C ILE A 112 -5.00 8.88 0.08
N ASP A 113 -3.85 8.91 -0.59
CA ASP A 113 -3.75 9.10 -2.04
C ASP A 113 -3.84 7.78 -2.80
N TYR A 114 -3.34 6.69 -2.23
CA TYR A 114 -3.31 5.36 -2.85
C TYR A 114 -3.66 4.26 -1.86
N VAL A 115 -4.31 3.22 -2.37
CA VAL A 115 -4.55 1.97 -1.63
C VAL A 115 -3.73 0.86 -2.31
N ASN A 116 -2.61 0.52 -1.68
CA ASN A 116 -1.70 -0.55 -2.07
C ASN A 116 -2.26 -1.89 -1.62
N PHE A 117 -3.46 -2.25 -2.10
CA PHE A 117 -4.13 -3.48 -1.69
C PHE A 117 -3.30 -4.71 -2.06
N GLN A 118 -2.94 -5.54 -1.10
CA GLN A 118 -2.05 -6.68 -1.31
C GLN A 118 -2.78 -7.87 -1.95
N PHE A 119 -3.06 -7.80 -3.26
CA PHE A 119 -3.72 -8.89 -4.00
C PHE A 119 -2.91 -10.19 -4.02
N TYR A 120 -1.62 -10.14 -3.72
CA TYR A 120 -0.78 -11.32 -3.55
C TYR A 120 -1.03 -12.08 -2.24
N ALA A 121 -1.84 -11.55 -1.32
CA ALA A 121 -2.28 -12.26 -0.12
C ALA A 121 -3.46 -13.23 -0.40
N TYR A 122 -4.11 -13.14 -1.57
CA TYR A 122 -5.08 -14.15 -2.00
C TYR A 122 -4.39 -15.48 -2.34
N ASP A 123 -5.19 -16.55 -2.48
CA ASP A 123 -4.67 -17.88 -2.82
C ASP A 123 -3.83 -17.90 -4.11
N ALA A 124 -2.77 -18.71 -4.10
CA ALA A 124 -1.87 -18.94 -5.24
C ALA A 124 -2.58 -19.50 -6.50
N ASN A 125 -3.77 -20.08 -6.33
CA ASN A 125 -4.59 -20.60 -7.43
C ASN A 125 -5.54 -19.54 -8.03
N THR A 126 -5.38 -18.26 -7.66
CA THR A 126 -6.22 -17.17 -8.16
C THR A 126 -6.12 -17.07 -9.67
N THR A 127 -7.27 -17.19 -10.34
CA THR A 127 -7.38 -17.05 -11.80
C THR A 127 -7.58 -15.58 -12.20
N GLY A 128 -7.40 -15.26 -13.48
CA GLY A 128 -7.71 -13.93 -14.02
C GLY A 128 -9.12 -13.43 -13.69
N SER A 129 -10.14 -14.30 -13.76
CA SER A 129 -11.52 -13.94 -13.42
C SER A 129 -11.71 -13.70 -11.92
N ARG A 130 -11.09 -14.52 -11.05
CA ARG A 130 -11.11 -14.30 -9.60
C ARG A 130 -10.42 -13.00 -9.22
N PHE A 131 -9.25 -12.72 -9.80
CA PHE A 131 -8.54 -11.46 -9.60
C PHE A 131 -9.39 -10.25 -9.95
N LEU A 132 -10.06 -10.26 -11.12
CA LEU A 132 -10.93 -9.15 -11.52
C LEU A 132 -12.12 -8.94 -10.57
N ARG A 133 -12.68 -10.03 -10.03
CA ARG A 133 -13.74 -9.97 -9.01
C ARG A 133 -13.21 -9.38 -7.70
N TYR A 134 -12.07 -9.87 -7.21
CA TYR A 134 -11.43 -9.33 -6.01
C TYR A 134 -11.07 -7.86 -6.19
N PHE A 135 -10.54 -7.46 -7.35
CA PHE A 135 -10.23 -6.07 -7.65
C PHE A 135 -11.47 -5.18 -7.59
N ALA A 136 -12.60 -5.63 -8.15
CA ALA A 136 -13.86 -4.90 -8.08
C ALA A 136 -14.40 -4.80 -6.64
N GLU A 137 -14.31 -5.89 -5.87
CA GLU A 137 -14.68 -5.93 -4.45
C GLU A 137 -13.87 -4.92 -3.64
N GLN A 138 -12.55 -4.95 -3.76
CA GLN A 138 -11.69 -4.03 -3.00
C GLN A 138 -11.81 -2.59 -3.48
N SER A 139 -12.05 -2.36 -4.77
CA SER A 139 -12.39 -1.02 -5.28
C SER A 139 -13.70 -0.49 -4.67
N SER A 140 -14.67 -1.37 -4.40
CA SER A 140 -15.92 -1.00 -3.71
C SER A 140 -15.70 -0.73 -2.22
N ASN A 141 -14.85 -1.52 -1.56
CA ASN A 141 -14.51 -1.34 -0.14
C ASN A 141 -13.82 0.01 0.11
N TYR A 142 -12.92 0.41 -0.79
CA TYR A 142 -12.20 1.68 -0.78
C TYR A 142 -12.77 2.66 -1.82
N ASN A 143 -14.11 2.77 -1.87
CA ASN A 143 -14.81 3.56 -2.89
C ASN A 143 -14.31 5.01 -2.94
N GLY A 144 -14.14 5.54 -4.16
CA GLY A 144 -13.54 6.85 -4.42
C GLY A 144 -12.01 6.91 -4.33
N GLY A 145 -11.37 5.84 -3.85
CA GLY A 145 -9.92 5.73 -3.73
C GLY A 145 -9.23 5.21 -4.99
N LYS A 146 -7.90 5.37 -5.02
CA LYS A 146 -7.04 4.80 -6.06
C LYS A 146 -6.50 3.45 -5.60
N VAL A 147 -7.31 2.40 -5.73
CA VAL A 147 -6.85 1.03 -5.52
C VAL A 147 -5.91 0.61 -6.65
N LEU A 148 -4.71 0.17 -6.29
CA LEU A 148 -3.67 -0.28 -7.22
C LEU A 148 -3.72 -1.80 -7.39
N ALA A 149 -3.48 -2.29 -8.61
CA ALA A 149 -3.27 -3.72 -8.82
C ALA A 149 -1.90 -4.13 -8.27
N SER A 150 -1.73 -5.39 -7.86
CA SER A 150 -0.47 -5.82 -7.25
C SER A 150 -0.14 -7.28 -7.41
N PHE A 151 1.14 -7.60 -7.37
CA PHE A 151 1.64 -8.97 -7.28
C PHE A 151 2.92 -9.01 -6.44
N THR A 152 3.31 -10.21 -6.03
CA THR A 152 4.58 -10.46 -5.34
C THR A 152 5.58 -11.14 -6.28
N THR A 153 6.87 -10.90 -6.07
CA THR A 153 7.99 -11.59 -6.75
C THR A 153 8.77 -12.53 -5.84
N GLY A 154 8.48 -12.55 -4.53
CA GLY A 154 9.09 -13.48 -3.56
C GLY A 154 8.16 -14.60 -3.06
N GLY A 155 6.84 -14.47 -3.28
CA GLY A 155 5.84 -15.45 -2.85
C GLY A 155 5.10 -16.09 -4.03
N SER A 156 4.13 -16.95 -3.70
CA SER A 156 3.28 -17.66 -4.67
C SER A 156 1.82 -17.23 -4.65
N GLY A 157 1.41 -16.34 -3.75
CA GLY A 157 0.02 -15.91 -3.60
C GLY A 157 -0.48 -14.99 -4.71
N GLY A 158 -1.80 -14.92 -4.83
CA GLY A 158 -2.54 -14.13 -5.81
C GLY A 158 -2.37 -14.58 -7.26
N LEU A 159 -2.66 -13.67 -8.18
CA LEU A 159 -2.49 -13.89 -9.61
C LEU A 159 -1.08 -13.48 -10.04
N SER A 160 -0.24 -14.45 -10.40
CA SER A 160 1.16 -14.18 -10.76
C SER A 160 1.32 -13.55 -12.16
N PRO A 161 2.44 -12.85 -12.42
CA PRO A 161 2.82 -12.36 -13.76
C PRO A 161 2.70 -13.40 -14.87
N GLN A 162 3.20 -14.61 -14.62
CA GLN A 162 3.23 -15.72 -15.56
C GLN A 162 1.84 -16.31 -15.81
N ASN A 163 0.93 -16.20 -14.84
CA ASN A 163 -0.41 -16.79 -14.89
C ASN A 163 -1.49 -15.80 -15.34
N GLY A 164 -1.10 -14.67 -15.94
CA GLY A 164 -2.04 -13.75 -16.60
C GLY A 164 -2.35 -12.47 -15.83
N PHE A 165 -1.56 -12.08 -14.83
CA PHE A 165 -1.69 -10.79 -14.15
C PHE A 165 -1.76 -9.61 -15.12
N PHE A 166 -0.84 -9.53 -16.09
CA PHE A 166 -0.82 -8.44 -17.06
C PHE A 166 -2.00 -8.46 -18.03
N ARG A 167 -2.57 -9.65 -18.31
CA ARG A 167 -3.82 -9.76 -19.08
C ARG A 167 -4.99 -9.18 -18.28
N ALA A 168 -5.07 -9.47 -16.98
CA ALA A 168 -6.09 -8.89 -16.10
C ALA A 168 -5.91 -7.36 -15.98
N CYS A 169 -4.67 -6.87 -15.84
CA CYS A 169 -4.38 -5.43 -15.84
C CYS A 169 -4.80 -4.75 -17.15
N ASN A 170 -4.56 -5.37 -18.31
CA ASN A 170 -5.04 -4.83 -19.59
C ASN A 170 -6.57 -4.76 -19.66
N ILE A 171 -7.29 -5.74 -19.11
CA ILE A 171 -8.76 -5.69 -19.01
C ILE A 171 -9.19 -4.48 -18.15
N LEU A 172 -8.59 -4.30 -16.96
CA LEU A 172 -8.87 -3.15 -16.09
C LEU A 172 -8.53 -1.81 -16.76
N ARG A 173 -7.40 -1.75 -17.47
CA ARG A 173 -6.94 -0.56 -18.19
C ARG A 173 -7.93 -0.18 -19.29
N ASN A 174 -8.40 -1.14 -20.09
CA ASN A 174 -9.37 -0.90 -21.16
C ASN A 174 -10.75 -0.48 -20.61
N GLN A 175 -11.07 -0.85 -19.38
CA GLN A 175 -12.27 -0.36 -18.67
C GLN A 175 -12.07 0.99 -17.99
N GLY A 176 -10.88 1.59 -18.05
CA GLY A 176 -10.54 2.83 -17.36
C GLY A 176 -10.44 2.69 -15.84
N LYS A 177 -10.30 1.46 -15.31
CA LYS A 177 -10.29 1.15 -13.87
C LYS A 177 -8.90 0.93 -13.27
N LEU A 178 -7.86 0.82 -14.10
CA LEU A 178 -6.50 0.61 -13.62
C LEU A 178 -5.86 1.94 -13.21
N ASN A 179 -5.71 2.17 -11.90
CA ASN A 179 -5.06 3.37 -11.35
C ASN A 179 -3.53 3.29 -11.34
N GLY A 180 -2.98 2.08 -11.32
CA GLY A 180 -1.54 1.81 -11.24
C GLY A 180 -1.27 0.38 -10.80
N ILE A 181 0.02 0.04 -10.66
CA ILE A 181 0.50 -1.27 -10.21
C ILE A 181 1.59 -1.06 -9.15
N PHE A 182 1.55 -1.81 -8.06
CA PHE A 182 2.69 -1.93 -7.13
C PHE A 182 3.18 -3.39 -7.02
N ILE A 183 4.44 -3.57 -6.62
CA ILE A 183 5.13 -4.87 -6.67
C ILE A 183 5.87 -5.10 -5.36
N TRP A 184 5.66 -6.26 -4.75
CA TRP A 184 6.38 -6.69 -3.54
C TRP A 184 7.31 -7.87 -3.84
N SER A 185 8.63 -7.70 -3.99
CA SER A 185 9.42 -6.48 -3.82
C SER A 185 10.66 -6.52 -4.71
N ALA A 186 11.34 -5.38 -4.85
CA ALA A 186 12.56 -5.26 -5.64
C ALA A 186 13.67 -6.23 -5.18
N ASP A 187 13.76 -6.54 -3.88
CA ASP A 187 14.74 -7.46 -3.31
C ASP A 187 14.68 -8.85 -3.95
N ASN A 188 13.46 -9.37 -4.09
CA ASN A 188 13.20 -10.67 -4.73
C ASN A 188 13.36 -10.58 -6.25
N SER A 189 12.90 -9.48 -6.85
CA SER A 189 13.01 -9.22 -8.29
C SER A 189 14.45 -9.02 -8.76
N LYS A 190 15.40 -8.70 -7.87
CA LYS A 190 16.82 -8.50 -8.24
C LYS A 190 17.38 -9.70 -9.02
N SER A 191 17.00 -10.92 -8.63
CA SER A 191 17.44 -12.16 -9.27
C SER A 191 16.95 -12.33 -10.71
N ASN A 192 15.81 -11.72 -11.07
CA ASN A 192 15.19 -11.82 -12.40
C ASN A 192 15.46 -10.59 -13.29
N GLY A 193 16.32 -9.66 -12.85
CA GLY A 193 16.68 -8.46 -13.61
C GLY A 193 15.57 -7.43 -13.73
N LEU A 194 14.62 -7.43 -12.78
CA LEU A 194 13.47 -6.53 -12.71
C LEU A 194 12.56 -6.62 -13.96
N CYS A 195 12.36 -7.83 -14.47
CA CYS A 195 11.66 -8.03 -15.74
C CYS A 195 10.17 -7.65 -15.64
N TYR A 196 9.51 -7.97 -14.53
CA TYR A 196 8.09 -7.67 -14.32
C TYR A 196 7.84 -6.19 -14.00
N GLU A 197 8.77 -5.51 -13.35
CA GLU A 197 8.74 -4.06 -13.13
C GLU A 197 8.79 -3.31 -14.47
N LYS A 198 9.66 -3.74 -15.40
CA LYS A 198 9.72 -3.18 -16.76
C LYS A 198 8.43 -3.43 -17.52
N GLN A 199 7.88 -4.64 -17.43
CA GLN A 199 6.62 -4.99 -18.08
C GLN A 199 5.44 -4.19 -17.54
N ALA A 200 5.36 -3.99 -16.22
CA ALA A 200 4.33 -3.17 -15.58
C ALA A 200 4.42 -1.71 -16.04
N GLN A 201 5.63 -1.12 -16.04
CA GLN A 201 5.84 0.25 -16.52
C GLN A 201 5.47 0.42 -17.99
N ASN A 202 5.88 -0.52 -18.87
CA ASN A 202 5.51 -0.49 -20.28
C ASN A 202 3.99 -0.57 -20.47
N LEU A 203 3.31 -1.45 -19.73
CA LEU A 203 1.85 -1.55 -19.77
C LEU A 203 1.19 -0.23 -19.38
N LEU A 204 1.68 0.44 -18.34
CA LEU A 204 1.11 1.70 -17.85
C LEU A 204 1.44 2.91 -18.74
N ALA A 205 2.60 2.92 -19.40
CA ALA A 205 3.06 4.01 -20.26
C ALA A 205 2.51 3.93 -21.70
N THR A 206 1.98 2.78 -22.12
CA THR A 206 1.43 2.63 -23.48
C THR A 206 0.20 3.53 -23.65
N ALA A 207 0.21 4.37 -24.69
CA ALA A 207 -0.93 5.23 -25.02
C ALA A 207 -2.22 4.41 -25.20
N ARG A 208 -3.35 5.03 -24.82
CA ARG A 208 -4.69 4.47 -25.04
C ARG A 208 -5.07 4.49 -26.51
#